data_AF-A0A095VQJ9-F1
#
_entry.id   AF-A0A095VQJ9-F1
#
_cell.length_a   1.000
_cell.length_b   1.000
_cell.length_c   1.000
_cell.angle_alpha   90.00
_cell.angle_beta   90.00
_cell.angle_gamma   90.00
#
_symmetry.space_group_name_H-M   'P 1'
#
loop_
_entity.id
_entity.type
_entity.pdbx_description
1 polymer ?
#
loop_
_entity_poly.entity_id
_entity_poly.type
_entity_poly.pdbx_seq_one_letter_code
_entity_poly.pdbx_strand_id
1 'polypeptide(L)'
;MDVAACLAGLLPPGGAARLDREAPATLVVPSGRALSLDYRQGPAPVLAVKLQEMFGCAETPKVAAGRVPVLLQLLSPAGRPLQVTADLASFWSEGYDGVRREQRGRYPKHPWPADPRSATATAATRRRR
;
A
#
# COMPACT_ATOMS: atom_id res chain seq x y z
N MET A 1 -25.13 -21.87 -2.94
CA MET A 1 -25.27 -21.21 -1.63
C MET A 1 -24.23 -20.13 -1.55
N ASP A 2 -24.63 -18.89 -1.26
CA ASP A 2 -23.71 -17.76 -1.11
C ASP A 2 -23.24 -17.68 0.35
N VAL A 3 -22.04 -18.20 0.62
CA VAL A 3 -21.47 -18.27 1.97
C VAL A 3 -21.16 -16.86 2.51
N ALA A 4 -20.77 -15.93 1.64
CA ALA A 4 -20.47 -14.55 2.06
C ALA A 4 -21.75 -13.83 2.51
N ALA A 5 -22.85 -14.00 1.78
CA ALA A 5 -24.14 -13.47 2.18
C ALA A 5 -24.65 -14.09 3.50
N CYS A 6 -24.45 -15.40 3.70
CA CYS A 6 -24.80 -16.05 4.97
C CYS A 6 -24.01 -15.49 6.16
N LEU A 7 -22.69 -15.29 6.01
CA LEU A 7 -21.86 -14.70 7.05
C LEU A 7 -22.22 -13.22 7.31
N ALA A 8 -22.52 -12.45 6.27
CA ALA A 8 -22.98 -11.07 6.42
C ALA A 8 -24.30 -10.99 7.20
N GLY A 9 -25.18 -11.98 7.05
CA GLY A 9 -26.42 -12.11 7.83
C GLY A 9 -26.22 -12.38 9.32
N LEU A 10 -25.02 -12.78 9.76
CA LEU A 10 -24.68 -12.93 11.19
C LEU A 10 -24.27 -11.61 11.85
N LEU A 11 -24.08 -10.55 11.07
CA LEU A 11 -23.69 -9.25 11.62
C LEU A 11 -24.89 -8.57 12.28
N PRO A 12 -24.68 -7.83 13.39
CA PRO A 12 -25.74 -7.01 13.96
C PRO A 12 -26.19 -5.94 12.95
N PRO A 13 -27.37 -5.33 13.12
CA PRO A 13 -27.81 -4.21 12.29
C PRO A 13 -26.73 -3.12 12.17
N GLY A 14 -26.41 -2.72 10.93
CA GLY A 14 -25.33 -1.78 10.63
C GLY A 14 -23.90 -2.36 10.68
N GLY A 15 -23.75 -3.64 11.04
CA GLY A 15 -22.45 -4.31 11.14
C GLY A 15 -21.74 -4.44 9.79
N ALA A 16 -22.47 -4.66 8.70
CA ALA A 16 -21.89 -4.70 7.34
C ALA A 16 -21.24 -3.36 6.96
N ALA A 17 -21.97 -2.25 7.11
CA ALA A 17 -21.43 -0.92 6.84
C ALA A 17 -20.24 -0.56 7.76
N ARG A 18 -20.27 -1.02 9.02
CA ARG A 18 -19.12 -0.86 9.94
C ARG A 18 -17.92 -1.66 9.47
N LEU A 19 -18.12 -2.90 9.04
CA LEU A 19 -17.07 -3.77 8.52
C LEU A 19 -16.42 -3.17 7.27
N ASP A 20 -17.21 -2.70 6.31
CA ASP A 20 -16.69 -2.09 5.08
C ASP A 20 -15.84 -0.85 5.37
N ARG A 21 -16.23 -0.06 6.38
CA ARG A 21 -15.49 1.14 6.80
C ARG A 21 -14.22 0.81 7.59
N GLU A 22 -14.27 -0.17 8.49
CA GLU A 22 -13.16 -0.47 9.40
C GLU A 22 -12.16 -1.48 8.83
N ALA A 23 -12.62 -2.38 7.96
CA ALA A 23 -11.80 -3.38 7.28
C ALA A 23 -12.11 -3.36 5.77
N PRO A 24 -11.77 -2.26 5.07
CA PRO A 24 -12.07 -2.14 3.65
C PRO A 24 -11.34 -3.21 2.84
N ALA A 25 -11.98 -3.72 1.80
CA ALA A 25 -11.37 -4.70 0.89
C ALA A 25 -10.23 -4.11 0.06
N THR A 26 -10.28 -2.80 -0.22
CA THR A 26 -9.27 -2.08 -1.00
C THR A 26 -8.89 -0.76 -0.35
N LEU A 27 -7.68 -0.29 -0.62
CA LEU A 27 -7.16 1.01 -0.21
C LEU A 27 -6.73 1.81 -1.43
N VAL A 28 -7.15 3.07 -1.50
CA VAL A 28 -6.69 4.00 -2.55
C VAL A 28 -5.33 4.55 -2.15
N VAL A 29 -4.30 4.23 -2.92
CA VAL A 29 -2.94 4.71 -2.68
C VAL A 29 -2.72 6.08 -3.33
N PRO A 30 -1.67 6.84 -2.98
CA PRO A 30 -1.44 8.20 -3.49
C PRO A 30 -1.44 8.34 -5.02
N SER A 31 -1.12 7.27 -5.76
CA SER A 31 -1.23 7.25 -7.23
C SER A 31 -2.67 7.33 -7.76
N GLY A 32 -3.68 7.24 -6.88
CA GLY A 32 -5.11 7.14 -7.21
C GLY A 32 -5.59 5.71 -7.46
N ARG A 33 -4.69 4.71 -7.42
CA ARG A 33 -5.05 3.31 -7.67
C ARG A 33 -5.68 2.68 -6.43
N ALA A 34 -6.76 1.94 -6.60
CA ALA A 34 -7.32 1.08 -5.56
C ALA A 34 -6.60 -0.29 -5.56
N LEU A 35 -6.06 -0.69 -4.41
CA LEU A 35 -5.32 -1.94 -4.23
C LEU A 35 -5.96 -2.80 -3.14
N SER A 36 -6.04 -4.12 -3.36
CA SER A 36 -6.63 -5.04 -2.40
C SER A 36 -5.77 -5.22 -1.15
N LEU A 37 -6.42 -5.24 0.00
CA LEU A 37 -5.82 -5.57 1.29
C LEU A 37 -5.96 -7.08 1.56
N ASP A 38 -4.86 -7.72 1.97
CA ASP A 38 -4.86 -9.13 2.37
C ASP A 38 -4.91 -9.25 3.91
N TYR A 39 -6.03 -9.71 4.43
CA TYR A 39 -6.28 -9.90 5.87
C TYR A 39 -5.89 -11.31 6.37
N ARG A 40 -5.37 -12.20 5.52
CA ARG A 40 -5.12 -13.61 5.87
C ARG A 40 -3.83 -13.84 6.66
N GLN A 41 -2.88 -12.92 6.57
CA GLN A 41 -1.48 -13.17 6.95
C GLN A 41 -1.13 -12.80 8.41
N GLY A 42 -2.05 -12.21 9.17
CA GLY A 42 -1.78 -11.81 10.55
C GLY A 42 -2.70 -10.70 11.07
N PRO A 43 -2.33 -10.05 12.18
CA PRO A 43 -3.18 -9.05 12.84
C PRO A 43 -3.29 -7.72 12.07
N ALA A 44 -2.40 -7.47 11.11
CA ALA A 44 -2.41 -6.30 10.25
C ALA A 44 -2.64 -6.72 8.79
N PRO A 45 -3.49 -6.00 8.03
CA PRO A 45 -3.66 -6.29 6.62
C PRO A 45 -2.40 -5.94 5.83
N VAL A 46 -2.10 -6.76 4.83
CA VAL A 46 -0.96 -6.55 3.93
C VAL A 46 -1.40 -5.85 2.67
N LEU A 47 -0.64 -4.83 2.26
CA LEU A 47 -0.81 -4.13 0.99
C LEU A 47 0.45 -4.29 0.14
N ALA A 48 0.34 -5.10 -0.91
CA ALA A 48 1.39 -5.22 -1.92
C ALA A 48 1.28 -4.04 -2.90
N VAL A 49 2.24 -3.11 -2.83
CA VAL A 49 2.19 -1.83 -3.55
C VAL A 49 3.55 -1.50 -4.17
N LYS A 50 3.56 -1.00 -5.41
CA LYS A 50 4.80 -0.51 -6.02
C LYS A 50 5.29 0.72 -5.28
N LEU A 51 6.59 0.78 -5.01
CA LEU A 51 7.19 1.88 -4.22
C LEU A 51 6.82 3.27 -4.76
N GLN A 52 6.84 3.43 -6.08
CA GLN A 52 6.52 4.69 -6.76
C GLN A 52 5.08 5.16 -6.59
N GLU A 53 4.17 4.27 -6.18
CA GLU A 53 2.77 4.62 -5.91
C GLU A 53 2.57 5.17 -4.50
N MET A 54 3.59 5.05 -3.63
CA MET A 54 3.60 5.58 -2.26
C MET A 54 4.36 6.90 -2.13
N PHE A 55 4.95 7.42 -3.21
CA PHE A 55 5.56 8.76 -3.17
C PHE A 55 4.52 9.83 -2.79
N GLY A 56 4.94 10.84 -2.05
CA GLY A 56 4.02 11.84 -1.50
C GLY A 56 3.30 11.40 -0.23
N CYS A 57 3.42 10.12 0.17
CA CYS A 57 2.81 9.60 1.39
C CYS A 57 3.81 9.67 2.55
N ALA A 58 3.58 10.57 3.50
CA ALA A 58 4.48 10.75 4.63
C ALA A 58 4.37 9.63 5.68
N GLU A 59 3.16 9.11 5.91
CA GLU A 59 2.86 8.16 6.98
C GLU A 59 2.23 6.86 6.46
N THR A 60 2.35 5.78 7.23
CA THR A 60 1.71 4.50 6.89
C THR A 60 0.19 4.64 6.92
N PRO A 61 -0.53 4.22 5.87
CA PRO A 61 -1.99 4.11 5.91
C PRO A 61 -2.45 3.20 7.05
N LYS A 62 -3.58 3.54 7.69
CA LYS A 62 -4.13 2.78 8.80
C LYS A 62 -5.59 2.41 8.53
N VAL A 63 -5.98 1.21 8.95
CA VAL A 63 -7.38 0.74 8.95
C VAL A 63 -7.92 0.70 10.38
N ALA A 64 -9.13 0.15 10.56
CA ALA A 64 -9.80 0.02 11.84
C ALA A 64 -9.88 1.36 12.59
N ALA A 65 -10.33 2.41 11.90
CA ALA A 65 -10.40 3.78 12.41
C ALA A 65 -9.06 4.33 12.93
N GLY A 66 -7.96 4.05 12.20
CA GLY A 66 -6.64 4.58 12.53
C GLY A 66 -5.84 3.76 13.56
N ARG A 67 -6.38 2.64 14.02
CA ARG A 67 -5.75 1.81 15.06
C ARG A 67 -4.71 0.84 14.54
N VAL A 68 -4.93 0.29 13.34
CA VAL A 68 -4.09 -0.79 12.79
C VAL A 68 -3.32 -0.26 11.58
N PRO A 69 -1.98 -0.17 11.64
CA PRO A 69 -1.18 0.18 10.48
C PRO A 69 -1.23 -0.95 9.45
N VAL A 70 -1.30 -0.57 8.17
CA VAL A 70 -1.22 -1.51 7.06
C VAL A 70 0.24 -1.95 6.89
N LEU A 71 0.48 -3.25 6.78
CA LEU A 71 1.81 -3.77 6.46
C LEU A 71 2.07 -3.58 4.96
N LEU A 72 2.96 -2.67 4.62
CA LEU A 72 3.31 -2.37 3.24
C LEU A 72 4.38 -3.34 2.76
N GLN A 73 4.04 -4.15 1.76
CA GLN A 73 5.02 -4.88 0.96
C GLN A 73 5.36 -4.01 -0.25
N LEU A 74 6.45 -3.25 -0.13
CA LEU A 74 6.92 -2.33 -1.15
C LEU A 74 7.59 -3.11 -2.28
N LEU A 75 7.10 -2.89 -3.51
CA LEU A 75 7.51 -3.62 -4.69
C LEU A 75 8.30 -2.76 -5.67
N SER A 76 9.17 -3.41 -6.43
CA SER A 76 9.83 -2.83 -7.59
C SER A 76 8.82 -2.58 -8.72
N PRO A 77 9.21 -1.83 -9.78
CA PRO A 77 8.37 -1.67 -10.95
C PRO A 77 7.93 -3.00 -11.60
N ALA A 78 8.77 -4.03 -11.49
CA ALA A 78 8.50 -5.38 -11.98
C ALA A 78 7.74 -6.28 -10.97
N GLY A 79 7.28 -5.73 -9.85
CA GLY A 79 6.52 -6.47 -8.84
C GLY A 79 7.36 -7.33 -7.89
N ARG A 80 8.69 -7.18 -7.90
CA ARG A 80 9.56 -7.92 -6.97
C ARG A 80 9.56 -7.26 -5.59
N PRO A 81 9.53 -8.01 -4.48
CA PRO A 81 9.65 -7.45 -3.14
C PRO A 81 10.95 -6.65 -2.98
N LEU A 82 10.86 -5.47 -2.38
CA LEU A 82 12.00 -4.61 -2.02
C LEU A 82 12.14 -4.48 -0.51
N GLN A 83 11.03 -4.19 0.17
CA GLN A 83 10.99 -3.98 1.60
C GLN A 83 9.60 -4.34 2.12
N VAL A 84 9.53 -4.82 3.35
CA VAL A 84 8.28 -4.92 4.11
C VAL A 84 8.37 -3.94 5.28
N THR A 85 7.35 -3.10 5.48
CA THR A 85 7.34 -2.13 6.59
C THR A 85 5.92 -1.82 7.08
N ALA A 86 5.76 -1.65 8.39
CA ALA A 86 4.57 -1.05 9.00
C ALA A 86 4.80 0.43 9.37
N ASP A 87 6.02 0.93 9.17
CA ASP A 87 6.44 2.30 9.43
C ASP A 87 7.07 2.89 8.15
N LEU A 88 6.24 3.55 7.36
CA LEU A 88 6.63 4.17 6.11
C LEU A 88 7.51 5.41 6.35
N ALA A 89 7.30 6.12 7.46
CA ALA A 89 8.04 7.34 7.79
C ALA A 89 9.52 7.01 8.05
N SER A 90 9.76 5.98 8.88
CA SER A 90 11.10 5.45 9.17
C SER A 90 11.75 4.83 7.92
N PHE A 91 10.96 4.13 7.09
CA PHE A 91 11.47 3.64 5.80
C PHE A 91 11.98 4.79 4.91
N TRP A 92 11.27 5.93 4.85
CA TRP A 92 11.72 7.07 4.06
C TRP A 92 12.99 7.74 4.60
N SER A 93 13.21 7.77 5.93
CA SER A 93 14.41 8.39 6.51
C SER A 93 15.63 7.49 6.44
N GLU A 94 15.45 6.18 6.55
CA GLU A 94 16.57 5.25 6.77
C GLU A 94 16.73 4.23 5.64
N GLY A 95 15.63 3.65 5.15
CA GLY A 95 15.66 2.54 4.20
C GLY A 95 15.69 2.96 2.73
N TYR A 96 15.04 4.08 2.40
CA TYR A 96 14.79 4.46 1.01
C TYR A 96 16.06 4.72 0.21
N ASP A 97 17.09 5.34 0.80
CA ASP A 97 18.32 5.66 0.06
C ASP A 97 19.05 4.39 -0.42
N GLY A 98 19.04 3.32 0.37
CA GLY A 98 19.57 2.02 -0.05
C GLY A 98 18.81 1.47 -1.25
N VAL A 99 17.48 1.41 -1.14
CA VAL A 99 16.59 0.94 -2.22
C VAL A 99 16.76 1.79 -3.48
N ARG A 100 16.82 3.12 -3.33
CA ARG A 100 16.99 4.08 -4.42
C ARG A 100 18.29 3.84 -5.19
N ARG A 101 19.41 3.61 -4.51
CA ARG A 101 20.71 3.34 -5.17
C ARG A 101 20.65 2.09 -6.05
N GLU A 102 20.12 0.99 -5.51
CA GLU A 102 19.97 -0.27 -6.26
C GLU A 102 18.99 -0.13 -7.43
N GLN A 103 17.84 0.45 -7.15
CA GLN A 103 16.74 0.54 -8.11
C GLN A 103 17.01 1.50 -9.26
N ARG A 104 17.80 2.56 -9.06
CA ARG A 104 18.26 3.45 -10.15
C ARG A 104 19.11 2.71 -11.18
N GLY A 105 19.92 1.74 -10.75
CA GLY A 105 20.71 0.90 -11.66
C GLY A 105 19.84 -0.09 -12.45
N ARG A 106 18.93 -0.78 -11.77
CA ARG A 106 18.06 -1.79 -12.38
C ARG A 106 16.93 -1.22 -13.24
N TYR A 107 16.40 -0.05 -12.88
CA TYR A 107 15.24 0.58 -13.50
C TYR A 107 15.49 2.07 -13.78
N PRO A 108 16.43 2.42 -14.68
CA PRO A 108 16.85 3.81 -14.90
C PRO A 108 15.76 4.72 -15.51
N LYS A 109 14.72 4.13 -16.12
CA LYS A 109 13.59 4.87 -16.71
C LYS A 109 12.49 5.23 -15.70
N HIS A 110 12.58 4.77 -14.46
CA HIS A 110 11.59 5.00 -13.40
C HIS A 110 11.96 6.18 -12.49
N PRO A 111 10.97 6.84 -11.85
CA PRO A 111 11.22 7.95 -10.94
C PRO A 111 11.84 7.44 -9.63
N TRP A 112 12.99 8.04 -9.26
CA TRP A 112 13.72 7.76 -8.03
C TRP A 112 14.11 9.09 -7.35
N PRO A 113 13.12 9.86 -6.87
CA PRO A 113 13.31 11.21 -6.34
C PRO A 113 14.32 11.24 -5.19
N ALA A 114 14.97 12.39 -4.99
CA ALA A 114 15.79 12.60 -3.79
C ALA A 114 14.92 12.74 -2.54
N ASP A 115 13.76 13.40 -2.68
CA ASP A 115 12.76 13.50 -1.64
C ASP A 115 11.50 12.68 -2.02
N PRO A 116 11.31 11.48 -1.45
CA PRO A 116 10.15 10.65 -1.75
C PRO A 116 8.86 11.14 -1.08
N ARG A 117 8.95 11.97 -0.04
CA ARG A 117 7.80 12.42 0.76
C ARG A 117 7.01 13.54 0.09
N SER A 118 7.65 14.30 -0.81
CA SER A 118 7.00 15.36 -1.59
C SER A 118 6.80 15.02 -3.07
N ALA A 119 7.36 13.90 -3.53
CA ALA A 119 7.28 13.51 -4.92
C ALA A 119 5.87 13.04 -5.32
N THR A 120 5.45 13.37 -6.55
CA THR A 120 4.16 12.91 -7.08
C THR A 120 4.18 11.40 -7.34
N ALA A 121 3.26 10.67 -6.70
CA ALA A 121 3.06 9.25 -6.99
C ALA A 121 2.56 9.00 -8.42
N THR A 122 2.92 7.85 -8.96
CA THR A 122 2.43 7.44 -10.28
C THR A 122 2.29 5.93 -10.41
N ALA A 123 1.14 5.48 -10.90
CA ALA A 123 0.92 4.10 -11.31
C ALA A 123 1.56 3.79 -12.68
N ALA A 124 1.97 4.82 -13.43
CA ALA A 124 2.47 4.66 -14.78
C ALA A 124 3.87 4.04 -14.79
N THR A 125 4.03 3.01 -15.61
CA THR A 125 5.31 2.78 -16.28
C THR A 125 5.35 3.80 -17.41
N ARG A 126 6.43 4.58 -17.60
CA ARG A 126 6.53 5.53 -18.72
C ARG A 126 6.33 4.79 -20.04
N ARG A 127 5.11 4.75 -20.58
CA ARG A 127 4.83 4.46 -21.98
C ARG A 127 4.78 5.82 -22.66
N ARG A 128 5.91 6.20 -23.28
CA ARG A 128 5.95 7.32 -24.23
C ARG A 128 4.84 7.07 -25.26
N ARG A 129 3.98 8.06 -25.47
CA ARG A 129 3.29 8.19 -26.78
C ARG A 129 4.34 8.47 -27.84
#